data_AF-A0A401Y8J4-F1
#
_entry.id   AF-A0A401Y8J4-F1
#
_cell.length_a   1.000
_cell.length_b   1.000
_cell.length_c   1.000
_cell.angle_alpha   90.00
_cell.angle_beta   90.00
_cell.angle_gamma   90.00
#
_symmetry.space_group_name_H-M   'P 1'
#
loop_
_entity.id
_entity.type
_entity.pdbx_description
1 polymer ?
#
loop_
_entity_poly.entity_id
_entity_poly.type
_entity_poly.pdbx_seq_one_letter_code
_entity_poly.pdbx_strand_id
1 'polypeptide(L)'
;MTAPHRSPGPTVLDALSLLSEVADELVVKTVRDTHYAWADRVHGLARRASGGTSTVPELAHRGIAAAVYGGLSVGFRAASKGLDAVAATGVGPRLEDDARGRFVSAAVNGLIGDRLLRERPQLAIPMAVRRAGSDVPLERAELAAAFPAATGRVVVFLHGLCENESYWDRGRAEGHPTYGEALAERGWTPAFLRANTGLPLRENGVALSALMQRLVEEWPTPVTRIALVGHSMGGLVVRAAGAVAADVEEPWTGRVSDVVTLGTPHLGAPIARGVGQGSRGMARLPETAAFGRILDWRSTGVHDLVAGLAEDVPPLPHARYRLVAATVTTSARHPVGRYVGDLLVRPPSAYGRDRFGAELFPGADVLHVGRTDHFGLLNHPDIHRALAEWLA
;
A
#
# COMPACT_ATOMS: atom_id res chain seq x y z
N MET A 1 15.58 33.63 6.70
CA MET A 1 14.57 32.72 6.13
C MET A 1 14.37 31.59 7.12
N THR A 2 13.23 31.58 7.80
CA THR A 2 12.81 30.50 8.70
C THR A 2 12.56 29.25 7.86
N ALA A 3 13.24 28.15 8.17
CA ALA A 3 12.98 26.85 7.57
C ALA A 3 11.47 26.53 7.65
N PRO A 4 10.85 25.96 6.61
CA PRO A 4 9.45 25.56 6.69
C PRO A 4 9.28 24.63 7.89
N HIS A 5 8.35 25.00 8.77
CA HIS A 5 8.04 24.25 9.98
C HIS A 5 7.68 22.81 9.55
N ARG A 6 8.53 21.84 9.92
CA ARG A 6 8.23 20.41 9.73
C ARG A 6 6.87 20.15 10.38
N SER A 7 5.85 19.79 9.59
CA SER A 7 4.60 19.29 10.15
C SER A 7 4.96 18.05 10.96
N PRO A 8 4.72 18.03 12.28
CA PRO A 8 5.31 17.04 13.18
C PRO A 8 4.67 15.64 13.09
N GLY A 9 4.11 15.29 11.94
CA GLY A 9 3.42 14.02 11.67
C GLY A 9 2.09 13.89 12.43
N PRO A 10 1.29 12.86 12.07
CA PRO A 10 -0.01 12.62 12.70
C PRO A 10 0.14 12.26 14.17
N THR A 11 -0.83 12.68 14.98
CA THR A 11 -0.96 12.34 16.39
C THR A 11 -1.89 11.14 16.59
N VAL A 12 -1.87 10.54 17.78
CA VAL A 12 -2.87 9.53 18.17
C VAL A 12 -4.30 10.12 18.17
N LEU A 13 -4.44 11.43 18.41
CA LEU A 13 -5.74 12.10 18.36
C LEU A 13 -6.29 12.17 16.94
N ASP A 14 -5.44 12.39 15.92
CA ASP A 14 -5.83 12.29 14.51
C ASP A 14 -6.38 10.88 14.19
N ALA A 15 -5.72 9.84 14.71
CA ALA A 15 -6.16 8.47 14.51
C ALA A 15 -7.51 8.17 15.22
N LEU A 16 -7.72 8.69 16.44
CA LEU A 16 -9.00 8.57 17.14
C LEU A 16 -10.13 9.35 16.46
N SER A 17 -9.81 10.50 15.88
CA SER A 17 -10.75 11.29 15.09
C SER A 17 -11.19 10.50 13.85
N LEU A 18 -10.23 9.94 13.12
CA LEU A 18 -10.52 9.07 11.97
C LEU A 18 -11.35 7.85 12.41
N LEU A 19 -11.02 7.21 13.53
CA LEU A 19 -11.79 6.09 14.05
C LEU A 19 -13.25 6.48 14.34
N SER A 20 -13.48 7.67 14.89
CA SER A 20 -14.83 8.19 15.17
C SER A 20 -15.64 8.41 13.88
N GLU A 21 -14.99 8.94 12.84
CA GLU A 21 -15.60 9.09 11.51
C GLU A 21 -15.92 7.71 10.90
N VAL A 22 -14.95 6.80 10.88
CA VAL A 22 -15.11 5.44 10.35
C VAL A 22 -16.23 4.69 11.09
N ALA A 23 -16.36 4.88 12.41
CA ALA A 23 -17.45 4.29 13.19
C ALA A 23 -18.83 4.80 12.76
N ASP A 24 -19.01 6.10 12.53
CA ASP A 24 -20.27 6.63 11.97
C ASP A 24 -20.53 6.03 10.58
N GLU A 25 -19.53 6.11 9.72
CA GLU A 25 -19.70 5.81 8.30
C GLU A 25 -19.88 4.33 7.99
N LEU A 26 -19.10 3.46 8.63
CA LEU A 26 -19.15 2.02 8.38
C LEU A 26 -20.07 1.28 9.32
N VAL A 27 -20.13 1.65 10.60
CA VAL A 27 -20.89 0.88 11.59
C VAL A 27 -22.30 1.42 11.71
N VAL A 28 -22.45 2.70 12.10
CA VAL A 28 -23.77 3.28 12.36
C VAL A 28 -24.63 3.28 11.10
N LYS A 29 -24.11 3.78 9.96
CA LYS A 29 -24.87 3.80 8.70
C LYS A 29 -25.20 2.39 8.19
N THR A 30 -24.32 1.40 8.37
CA THR A 30 -24.59 0.00 7.95
C THR A 30 -25.64 -0.67 8.80
N VAL A 31 -25.58 -0.50 10.12
CA VAL A 31 -26.60 -1.02 11.04
C VAL A 31 -27.95 -0.36 10.75
N ARG A 32 -27.97 0.96 10.57
CA ARG A 32 -29.19 1.72 10.22
C ARG A 32 -29.81 1.20 8.93
N ASP A 33 -29.04 1.11 7.86
CA ASP A 33 -29.59 0.77 6.55
C ASP A 33 -30.06 -0.70 6.52
N THR A 34 -29.34 -1.60 7.19
CA THR A 34 -29.78 -2.99 7.39
C THR A 34 -31.08 -3.06 8.19
N HIS A 35 -31.18 -2.29 9.28
CA HIS A 35 -32.39 -2.21 10.09
C HIS A 35 -33.56 -1.69 9.25
N TYR A 36 -33.39 -0.59 8.50
CA TYR A 36 -34.45 -0.06 7.64
C TYR A 36 -34.89 -1.05 6.57
N ALA A 37 -33.96 -1.77 5.93
CA ALA A 37 -34.32 -2.80 4.95
C ALA A 37 -35.18 -3.91 5.57
N TRP A 38 -34.83 -4.38 6.77
CA TRP A 38 -35.64 -5.38 7.48
C TRP A 38 -36.99 -4.84 7.94
N ALA A 39 -37.02 -3.62 8.49
CA ALA A 39 -38.25 -2.97 8.91
C ALA A 39 -39.20 -2.79 7.71
N ASP A 40 -38.69 -2.33 6.57
CA ASP A 40 -39.47 -2.14 5.35
C ASP A 40 -40.02 -3.45 4.80
N ARG A 41 -39.26 -4.56 4.91
CA ARG A 41 -39.74 -5.91 4.57
C ARG A 41 -40.86 -6.36 5.49
N VAL A 42 -40.68 -6.25 6.81
CA VAL A 42 -41.67 -6.68 7.81
C VAL A 42 -42.95 -5.86 7.70
N HIS A 43 -42.83 -4.53 7.64
CA HIS A 43 -43.98 -3.65 7.44
C HIS A 43 -44.64 -3.85 6.08
N GLY A 44 -43.87 -4.15 5.03
CA GLY A 44 -44.41 -4.53 3.72
C GLY A 44 -45.29 -5.79 3.77
N LEU A 45 -44.87 -6.82 4.50
CA LEU A 45 -45.67 -8.02 4.73
C LEU A 45 -46.91 -7.72 5.59
N ALA A 46 -46.75 -6.94 6.66
CA ALA A 46 -47.86 -6.55 7.53
C ALA A 46 -48.92 -5.71 6.79
N ARG A 47 -48.51 -4.78 5.90
CA ARG A 47 -49.42 -4.00 5.06
C ARG A 47 -50.24 -4.88 4.12
N ARG A 48 -49.60 -5.89 3.51
CA ARG A 48 -50.28 -6.87 2.64
C ARG A 48 -51.30 -7.71 3.42
N ALA A 49 -50.95 -8.12 4.65
CA ALA A 49 -51.83 -8.93 5.49
C ALA A 49 -53.00 -8.11 6.10
N SER A 50 -52.80 -6.82 6.36
CA SER A 50 -53.78 -5.95 7.04
C SER A 50 -54.61 -5.06 6.11
N GLY A 51 -54.46 -5.20 4.79
CA GLY A 51 -55.14 -4.33 3.82
C GLY A 51 -54.73 -2.85 3.90
N GLY A 52 -53.52 -2.55 4.40
CA GLY A 52 -52.98 -1.18 4.47
C GLY A 52 -53.32 -0.38 5.74
N THR A 53 -53.95 -0.99 6.75
CA THR A 53 -54.34 -0.30 8.01
C THR A 53 -53.19 -0.12 9.02
N SER A 54 -52.02 -0.71 8.79
CA SER A 54 -50.89 -0.77 9.75
C SER A 54 -49.84 0.35 9.62
N THR A 55 -50.18 1.53 9.09
CA THR A 55 -49.18 2.58 8.73
C THR A 55 -48.71 3.45 9.89
N VAL A 56 -49.52 3.64 10.94
CA VAL A 56 -49.16 4.52 12.08
C VAL A 56 -48.00 3.97 12.93
N PRO A 57 -47.99 2.68 13.34
CA PRO A 57 -46.86 2.12 14.09
C PRO A 57 -45.55 2.11 13.29
N GLU A 58 -45.64 1.94 11.97
CA GLU A 58 -44.49 1.98 11.06
C GLU A 58 -43.85 3.38 11.01
N LEU A 59 -44.66 4.43 10.87
CA LEU A 59 -44.18 5.82 10.89
C LEU A 59 -43.54 6.18 12.23
N ALA A 60 -44.15 5.76 13.34
CA ALA A 60 -43.59 5.97 14.67
C ALA A 60 -42.25 5.24 14.86
N HIS A 61 -42.17 3.96 14.47
CA HIS A 61 -40.93 3.18 14.52
C HIS A 61 -39.83 3.84 13.69
N ARG A 62 -40.13 4.23 12.45
CA ARG A 62 -39.16 4.86 11.56
C ARG A 62 -38.69 6.23 12.09
N GLY A 63 -39.59 7.00 12.70
CA GLY A 63 -39.25 8.27 13.36
C GLY A 63 -38.29 8.08 14.54
N ILE A 64 -38.56 7.12 15.42
CA ILE A 64 -37.69 6.81 16.57
C ILE A 64 -36.33 6.31 16.09
N ALA A 65 -36.31 5.36 15.16
CA ALA A 65 -35.07 4.84 14.62
C ALA A 65 -34.24 5.94 13.94
N ALA A 66 -34.88 6.83 13.16
CA ALA A 66 -34.22 7.98 12.55
C ALA A 66 -33.62 8.93 13.59
N ALA A 67 -34.32 9.20 14.69
CA ALA A 67 -33.80 10.03 15.78
C ALA A 67 -32.60 9.37 16.47
N VAL A 68 -32.66 8.07 16.76
CA VAL A 68 -31.55 7.33 17.40
C VAL A 68 -30.31 7.31 16.52
N TYR A 69 -30.43 6.90 15.25
CA TYR A 69 -29.29 6.85 14.34
C TYR A 69 -28.77 8.24 14.01
N GLY A 70 -29.66 9.23 13.85
CA GLY A 70 -29.28 10.63 13.66
C GLY A 70 -28.49 11.17 14.85
N GLY A 71 -28.94 10.90 16.07
CA GLY A 71 -28.24 11.29 17.31
C GLY A 71 -26.85 10.65 17.43
N LEU A 72 -26.74 9.35 17.14
CA LEU A 72 -25.44 8.65 17.11
C LEU A 72 -24.50 9.27 16.07
N SER A 73 -24.96 9.51 14.84
CA SER A 73 -24.15 10.14 13.79
C SER A 73 -23.70 11.55 14.17
N VAL A 74 -24.57 12.35 14.78
CA VAL A 74 -24.20 13.69 15.29
C VAL A 74 -23.13 13.58 16.38
N GLY A 75 -23.29 12.63 17.32
CA GLY A 75 -22.32 12.37 18.39
C GLY A 75 -20.93 12.02 17.85
N PHE A 76 -20.83 11.06 16.93
CA PHE A 76 -19.55 10.67 16.32
C PHE A 76 -18.90 11.81 15.52
N ARG A 77 -19.68 12.59 14.78
CA ARG A 77 -19.15 13.77 14.05
C ARG A 77 -18.68 14.87 14.99
N ALA A 78 -19.39 15.11 16.09
CA ALA A 78 -18.97 16.06 17.10
C ALA A 78 -17.67 15.60 17.79
N ALA A 79 -17.57 14.30 18.12
CA ALA A 79 -16.36 13.72 18.69
C ALA A 79 -15.16 13.85 17.72
N SER A 80 -15.34 13.50 16.45
CA SER A 80 -14.31 13.68 15.42
C SER A 80 -13.86 15.13 15.31
N LYS A 81 -14.79 16.09 15.19
CA LYS A 81 -14.44 17.52 15.10
C LYS A 81 -13.70 18.01 16.35
N GLY A 82 -14.11 17.56 17.53
CA GLY A 82 -13.43 17.90 18.78
C GLY A 82 -12.01 17.34 18.82
N LEU A 83 -11.82 16.09 18.40
CA LEU A 83 -10.51 15.46 18.32
C LEU A 83 -9.60 16.15 17.27
N ASP A 84 -10.14 16.50 16.10
CA ASP A 84 -9.39 17.26 15.07
C ASP A 84 -8.94 18.63 15.60
N ALA A 85 -9.81 19.33 16.33
CA ALA A 85 -9.47 20.63 16.90
C ALA A 85 -8.33 20.53 17.93
N VAL A 86 -8.32 19.47 18.75
CA VAL A 86 -7.22 19.23 19.70
C VAL A 86 -5.97 18.77 18.96
N ALA A 87 -6.08 17.87 17.99
CA ALA A 87 -4.94 17.39 17.19
C ALA A 87 -4.25 18.54 16.44
N ALA A 88 -5.01 19.52 15.94
CA ALA A 88 -4.49 20.72 15.28
C ALA A 88 -3.61 21.61 16.18
N THR A 89 -3.72 21.48 17.52
CA THR A 89 -2.79 22.14 18.45
C THR A 89 -1.40 21.51 18.46
N GLY A 90 -1.23 20.34 17.84
CA GLY A 90 0.00 19.58 17.81
C GLY A 90 0.33 18.87 19.12
N VAL A 91 -0.55 18.92 20.12
CA VAL A 91 -0.40 18.28 21.43
C VAL A 91 -0.80 16.81 21.37
N GLY A 92 0.03 15.94 21.96
CA GLY A 92 -0.23 14.51 22.10
C GLY A 92 0.91 13.64 21.58
N PRO A 93 0.88 12.33 21.89
CA PRO A 93 1.86 11.38 21.35
C PRO A 93 1.74 11.29 19.83
N ARG A 94 2.86 11.15 19.14
CA ARG A 94 2.84 10.95 17.68
C ARG A 94 2.45 9.52 17.38
N LEU A 95 1.66 9.38 16.33
CA LEU A 95 1.24 8.07 15.86
C LEU A 95 2.43 7.26 15.36
N GLU A 96 3.45 7.88 14.79
CA GLU A 96 4.54 7.15 14.12
C GLU A 96 5.82 6.98 14.95
N ASP A 97 5.82 7.38 16.22
CA ASP A 97 6.99 7.27 17.09
C ASP A 97 7.39 5.80 17.32
N ASP A 98 6.42 4.89 17.39
CA ASP A 98 6.65 3.46 17.62
C ASP A 98 6.31 2.57 16.41
N ALA A 99 6.75 1.31 16.47
CA ALA A 99 6.56 0.34 15.39
C ALA A 99 5.09 -0.03 15.17
N ARG A 100 4.27 -0.06 16.24
CA ARG A 100 2.85 -0.42 16.14
C ARG A 100 2.07 0.69 15.45
N GLY A 101 2.35 1.94 15.80
CA GLY A 101 1.72 3.09 15.20
C GLY A 101 2.12 3.30 13.74
N ARG A 102 3.39 3.05 13.36
CA ARG A 102 3.80 2.98 11.94
C ARG A 102 3.10 1.88 11.17
N PHE A 103 2.91 0.70 11.78
CA PHE A 103 2.12 -0.38 11.18
C PHE A 103 0.67 0.05 10.96
N VAL A 104 0.02 0.66 11.97
CA VAL A 104 -1.36 1.16 11.85
C VAL A 104 -1.45 2.22 10.74
N SER A 105 -0.55 3.21 10.74
CA SER A 105 -0.51 4.26 9.72
C SER A 105 -0.38 3.69 8.31
N ALA A 106 0.54 2.75 8.11
CA ALA A 106 0.75 2.07 6.84
C ALA A 106 -0.46 1.24 6.41
N ALA A 107 -1.08 0.49 7.33
CA ALA A 107 -2.27 -0.31 7.04
C ALA A 107 -3.47 0.55 6.66
N VAL A 108 -3.71 1.65 7.38
CA VAL A 108 -4.80 2.58 7.06
C VAL A 108 -4.53 3.28 5.72
N ASN A 109 -3.31 3.76 5.46
CA ASN A 109 -2.97 4.36 4.17
C ASN A 109 -3.06 3.35 3.01
N GLY A 110 -2.64 2.10 3.20
CA GLY A 110 -2.85 1.06 2.19
C GLY A 110 -4.33 0.85 1.89
N LEU A 111 -5.18 0.87 2.91
CA LEU A 111 -6.62 0.62 2.76
C LEU A 111 -7.41 1.82 2.20
N ILE A 112 -7.09 3.06 2.60
CA ILE A 112 -7.86 4.27 2.27
C ILE A 112 -6.99 5.52 2.01
N GLY A 113 -5.75 5.34 1.61
CA GLY A 113 -4.79 6.44 1.49
C GLY A 113 -5.13 7.50 0.45
N ASP A 114 -5.84 7.14 -0.62
CA ASP A 114 -6.39 8.08 -1.61
C ASP A 114 -7.48 8.99 -1.02
N ARG A 115 -8.31 8.43 -0.14
CA ARG A 115 -9.28 9.20 0.64
C ARG A 115 -8.60 10.08 1.67
N LEU A 116 -7.62 9.54 2.42
CA LEU A 116 -6.86 10.33 3.41
C LEU A 116 -6.17 11.52 2.75
N LEU A 117 -5.54 11.34 1.59
CA LEU A 117 -4.88 12.43 0.88
C LEU A 117 -5.82 13.61 0.58
N ARG A 118 -7.08 13.33 0.24
CA ARG A 118 -8.09 14.36 -0.07
C ARG A 118 -8.75 14.96 1.17
N GLU A 119 -9.09 14.12 2.14
CA GLU A 119 -10.00 14.50 3.24
C GLU A 119 -9.26 14.78 4.55
N ARG A 120 -8.11 14.14 4.77
CA ARG A 120 -7.29 14.27 5.99
C ARG A 120 -5.79 14.18 5.65
N PRO A 121 -5.24 15.15 4.88
CA PRO A 121 -3.88 15.06 4.35
C PRO A 121 -2.79 14.93 5.42
N GLN A 122 -3.06 15.33 6.67
CA GLN A 122 -2.15 15.14 7.80
C GLN A 122 -1.95 13.67 8.19
N LEU A 123 -2.88 12.77 7.83
CA LEU A 123 -2.78 11.32 8.01
C LEU A 123 -2.28 10.59 6.76
N ALA A 124 -2.18 11.30 5.63
CA ALA A 124 -1.70 10.71 4.38
C ALA A 124 -0.17 10.60 4.41
N ILE A 125 0.35 9.43 4.03
CA ILE A 125 1.79 9.20 3.94
C ILE A 125 2.33 9.92 2.69
N PRO A 126 3.25 10.90 2.82
CA PRO A 126 3.98 11.40 1.67
C PRO A 126 5.00 10.34 1.22
N MET A 127 5.27 10.27 -0.09
CA MET A 127 6.38 9.44 -0.57
C MET A 127 7.71 10.10 -0.20
N ALA A 128 8.56 9.39 0.54
CA ALA A 128 9.81 9.95 1.06
C ALA A 128 10.91 8.89 1.22
N VAL A 129 12.17 9.35 1.18
CA VAL A 129 13.31 8.57 1.68
C VAL A 129 13.24 8.56 3.20
N ARG A 130 13.44 7.38 3.80
CA ARG A 130 13.35 7.17 5.23
C ARG A 130 14.68 6.71 5.80
N ARG A 131 15.04 7.28 6.95
CA ARG A 131 16.19 6.85 7.75
C ARG A 131 15.80 6.91 9.23
N ALA A 132 16.06 5.82 9.96
CA ALA A 132 15.76 5.72 11.40
C ALA A 132 14.33 6.17 11.78
N GLY A 133 13.34 5.79 10.96
CA GLY A 133 11.93 6.13 11.20
C GLY A 133 11.55 7.59 10.96
N SER A 134 12.38 8.38 10.28
CA SER A 134 12.09 9.77 9.90
C SER A 134 12.28 10.00 8.41
N ASP A 135 11.54 10.97 7.87
CA ASP A 135 11.72 11.44 6.48
C ASP A 135 13.04 12.19 6.36
N VAL A 136 13.77 11.91 5.29
CA VAL A 136 14.98 12.63 4.91
C VAL A 136 14.61 13.62 3.81
N PRO A 137 14.72 14.94 4.05
CA PRO A 137 14.55 15.93 3.00
C PRO A 137 15.53 15.68 1.84
N LEU A 138 15.06 15.86 0.60
CA LEU A 138 15.89 15.74 -0.60
C LEU A 138 16.66 17.03 -0.85
N GLU A 139 17.47 17.42 0.12
CA GLU A 139 18.44 18.51 0.02
C GLU A 139 19.82 17.91 0.27
N ARG A 140 20.82 18.28 -0.54
CA ARG A 140 22.16 17.67 -0.47
C ARG A 140 22.76 17.61 0.94
N ALA A 141 22.58 18.66 1.74
CA ALA A 141 23.08 18.69 3.13
C ALA A 141 22.38 17.67 4.04
N GLU A 142 21.06 17.54 3.94
CA GLU A 142 20.26 16.60 4.72
C GLU A 142 20.54 15.15 4.28
N LEU A 143 20.68 14.92 2.97
CA LEU A 143 21.10 13.61 2.43
C LEU A 143 22.51 13.25 2.88
N ALA A 144 23.46 14.18 2.88
CA ALA A 144 24.82 13.94 3.36
C ALA A 144 24.86 13.60 4.86
N ALA A 145 24.01 14.25 5.66
CA ALA A 145 23.87 13.95 7.08
C ALA A 145 23.24 12.56 7.32
N ALA A 146 22.21 12.19 6.53
CA ALA A 146 21.55 10.89 6.64
C ALA A 146 22.39 9.72 6.08
N PHE A 147 23.25 9.99 5.10
CA PHE A 147 24.10 9.02 4.40
C PHE A 147 25.57 9.50 4.37
N PRO A 148 26.26 9.54 5.53
CA PRO A 148 27.63 10.06 5.60
C PRO A 148 28.66 9.24 4.80
N ALA A 149 28.34 7.98 4.50
CA ALA A 149 29.15 7.08 3.67
C ALA A 149 28.55 6.88 2.26
N ALA A 150 27.77 7.84 1.76
CA ALA A 150 27.12 7.74 0.47
C ALA A 150 28.11 7.52 -0.69
N THR A 151 27.90 6.45 -1.45
CA THR A 151 28.61 6.13 -2.68
C THR A 151 27.76 6.50 -3.90
N GLY A 152 28.37 6.51 -5.08
CA GLY A 152 27.66 6.68 -6.34
C GLY A 152 26.82 5.47 -6.78
N ARG A 153 26.84 4.35 -6.02
CA ARG A 153 26.01 3.16 -6.28
C ARG A 153 24.85 3.15 -5.29
N VAL A 154 23.63 3.40 -5.75
CA VAL A 154 22.46 3.54 -4.88
C VAL A 154 21.50 2.37 -5.10
N VAL A 155 21.11 1.69 -4.02
CA VAL A 155 20.06 0.66 -4.09
C VAL A 155 18.82 1.18 -3.36
N VAL A 156 17.70 1.25 -4.07
CA VAL A 156 16.45 1.82 -3.56
C VAL A 156 15.46 0.71 -3.27
N PHE A 157 14.97 0.67 -2.04
CA PHE A 157 14.01 -0.33 -1.58
C PHE A 157 12.61 0.27 -1.42
N LEU A 158 11.61 -0.35 -2.05
CA LEU A 158 10.21 0.07 -1.95
C LEU A 158 9.32 -1.08 -1.49
N HIS A 159 8.62 -0.87 -0.38
CA HIS A 159 7.76 -1.84 0.28
C HIS A 159 6.42 -2.09 -0.47
N GLY A 160 5.70 -3.13 -0.05
CA GLY A 160 4.40 -3.54 -0.58
C GLY A 160 3.19 -2.84 0.05
N LEU A 161 2.00 -3.27 -0.37
CA LEU A 161 0.71 -2.76 0.12
C LEU A 161 0.57 -2.96 1.64
N CYS A 162 0.14 -1.91 2.35
CA CYS A 162 0.00 -1.90 3.82
C CYS A 162 1.32 -2.13 4.60
N GLU A 163 2.46 -2.15 3.91
CA GLU A 163 3.78 -2.24 4.52
C GLU A 163 4.36 -0.85 4.74
N ASN A 164 5.52 -0.80 5.38
CA ASN A 164 6.35 0.39 5.51
C ASN A 164 7.83 0.01 5.36
N GLU A 165 8.72 1.00 5.37
CA GLU A 165 10.16 0.82 5.19
C GLU A 165 10.80 -0.16 6.18
N SER A 166 10.28 -0.29 7.41
CA SER A 166 10.88 -1.16 8.42
C SER A 166 10.67 -2.64 8.15
N TYR A 167 9.87 -3.01 7.13
CA TYR A 167 9.70 -4.41 6.71
C TYR A 167 10.99 -4.99 6.13
N TRP A 168 11.89 -4.14 5.62
CA TRP A 168 13.22 -4.53 5.16
C TRP A 168 14.18 -4.86 6.31
N ASP A 169 13.84 -4.52 7.56
CA ASP A 169 14.60 -4.86 8.77
C ASP A 169 14.24 -6.23 9.37
N ARG A 170 13.34 -7.01 8.75
CA ARG A 170 12.83 -8.28 9.32
C ARG A 170 13.91 -9.25 9.81
N GLY A 171 15.05 -9.32 9.10
CA GLY A 171 16.18 -10.18 9.50
C GLY A 171 16.83 -9.82 10.83
N ARG A 172 16.73 -8.55 11.23
CA ARG A 172 17.44 -8.02 12.40
C ARG A 172 16.98 -8.69 13.70
N ALA A 173 15.68 -8.99 13.83
CA ALA A 173 15.13 -9.63 15.02
C ALA A 173 15.65 -11.07 15.22
N GLU A 174 16.08 -11.72 14.13
CA GLU A 174 16.61 -13.09 14.12
C GLU A 174 18.15 -13.10 14.13
N GLY A 175 18.80 -11.94 14.22
CA GLY A 175 20.26 -11.81 14.20
C GLY A 175 20.89 -11.98 12.82
N HIS A 176 20.09 -11.95 11.75
CA HIS A 176 20.56 -12.03 10.37
C HIS A 176 20.77 -10.63 9.78
N PRO A 177 21.80 -10.42 8.94
CA PRO A 177 21.96 -9.16 8.23
C PRO A 177 20.77 -8.92 7.29
N THR A 178 20.35 -7.67 7.17
CA THR A 178 19.33 -7.24 6.20
C THR A 178 19.92 -7.14 4.79
N TYR A 179 19.07 -7.13 3.75
CA TYR A 179 19.55 -6.91 2.38
C TYR A 179 20.32 -5.60 2.22
N GLY A 180 19.86 -4.54 2.89
CA GLY A 180 20.52 -3.24 2.85
C GLY A 180 21.93 -3.30 3.45
N GLU A 181 22.09 -3.96 4.60
CA GLU A 181 23.39 -4.13 5.24
C GLU A 181 24.34 -4.98 4.39
N ALA A 182 23.87 -6.12 3.88
CA ALA A 182 24.68 -7.00 3.04
C ALA A 182 25.14 -6.32 1.72
N LEU A 183 24.31 -5.45 1.14
CA LEU A 183 24.69 -4.66 -0.04
C LEU A 183 25.60 -3.47 0.31
N ALA A 184 25.44 -2.89 1.51
CA ALA A 184 26.32 -1.82 1.97
C ALA A 184 27.78 -2.28 2.11
N GLU A 185 28.00 -3.50 2.61
CA GLU A 185 29.33 -4.14 2.65
C GLU A 185 29.96 -4.31 1.25
N ARG A 186 29.15 -4.24 0.20
CA ARG A 186 29.56 -4.36 -1.21
C ARG A 186 29.64 -3.01 -1.93
N GLY A 187 29.63 -1.91 -1.17
CA GLY A 187 29.81 -0.55 -1.69
C GLY A 187 28.53 0.10 -2.25
N TRP A 188 27.35 -0.49 -2.03
CA TRP A 188 26.08 0.15 -2.32
C TRP A 188 25.64 1.05 -1.17
N THR A 189 24.88 2.10 -1.47
CA THR A 189 24.18 2.89 -0.45
C THR A 189 22.69 2.54 -0.47
N PRO A 190 22.18 1.84 0.56
CA PRO A 190 20.76 1.49 0.64
C PRO A 190 19.90 2.69 1.05
N ALA A 191 18.94 3.05 0.21
CA ALA A 191 17.91 4.05 0.50
C ALA A 191 16.54 3.36 0.56
N PHE A 192 15.85 3.49 1.69
CA PHE A 192 14.53 2.89 1.88
C PHE A 192 13.46 3.95 1.69
N LEU A 193 12.46 3.63 0.89
CA LEU A 193 11.34 4.54 0.62
C LEU A 193 10.10 4.10 1.40
N ARG A 194 9.33 5.09 1.82
CA ARG A 194 7.95 4.91 2.25
C ARG A 194 7.02 5.54 1.22
N ALA A 195 5.92 4.87 0.92
CA ALA A 195 4.92 5.33 -0.04
C ALA A 195 3.50 5.09 0.48
N ASN A 196 2.57 5.94 0.04
CA ASN A 196 1.14 5.71 0.23
C ASN A 196 0.64 4.69 -0.80
N THR A 197 0.64 3.42 -0.39
CA THR A 197 0.21 2.29 -1.22
C THR A 197 -1.29 2.22 -1.46
N GLY A 198 -2.08 3.14 -0.88
CA GLY A 198 -3.48 3.34 -1.24
C GLY A 198 -3.71 4.23 -2.45
N LEU A 199 -2.70 5.00 -2.89
CA LEU A 199 -2.83 5.80 -4.12
C LEU A 199 -2.79 4.91 -5.37
N PRO A 200 -3.39 5.38 -6.49
CA PRO A 200 -3.29 4.70 -7.78
C PRO A 200 -1.83 4.41 -8.17
N LEU A 201 -1.58 3.28 -8.83
CA LEU A 201 -0.22 2.86 -9.19
C LEU A 201 0.49 3.90 -10.06
N ARG A 202 -0.25 4.55 -10.97
CA ARG A 202 0.29 5.58 -11.86
C ARG A 202 0.65 6.86 -11.11
N GLU A 203 -0.14 7.27 -10.13
CA GLU A 203 0.17 8.41 -9.27
C GLU A 203 1.41 8.15 -8.42
N ASN A 204 1.50 6.96 -7.81
CA ASN A 204 2.71 6.51 -7.13
C ASN A 204 3.92 6.44 -8.09
N GLY A 205 3.73 6.02 -9.34
CA GLY A 205 4.77 6.01 -10.35
C GLY A 205 5.32 7.42 -10.65
N VAL A 206 4.44 8.40 -10.84
CA VAL A 206 4.83 9.81 -11.04
C VAL A 206 5.55 10.36 -9.81
N ALA A 207 5.03 10.10 -8.61
CA ALA A 207 5.65 10.53 -7.36
C ALA A 207 7.05 9.93 -7.18
N LEU A 208 7.22 8.63 -7.48
CA LEU A 208 8.51 7.96 -7.40
C LEU A 208 9.48 8.49 -8.45
N SER A 209 9.04 8.72 -9.69
CA SER A 209 9.92 9.29 -10.72
C SER A 209 10.43 10.69 -10.34
N ALA A 210 9.55 11.55 -9.82
CA ALA A 210 9.93 12.88 -9.34
C ALA A 210 10.83 12.84 -8.08
N LEU A 211 10.62 11.87 -7.19
CA LEU A 211 11.49 11.62 -6.04
C LEU A 211 12.87 11.17 -6.49
N MET A 212 12.95 10.18 -7.39
CA MET A 212 14.20 9.62 -7.89
C MET A 212 15.04 10.64 -8.66
N GLN A 213 14.40 11.49 -9.46
CA GLN A 213 15.12 12.57 -10.16
C GLN A 213 15.80 13.51 -9.17
N ARG A 214 15.05 14.04 -8.19
CA ARG A 214 15.62 14.89 -7.13
C ARG A 214 16.66 14.17 -6.29
N LEU A 215 16.44 12.89 -5.98
CA LEU A 215 17.38 12.09 -5.22
C LEU A 215 18.73 11.99 -5.93
N VAL A 216 18.74 11.80 -7.26
CA VAL A 216 19.96 11.73 -8.07
C VAL A 216 20.67 13.09 -8.15
N GLU A 217 19.91 14.17 -8.34
CA GLU A 217 20.45 15.54 -8.43
C GLU A 217 21.07 16.00 -7.11
N GLU A 218 20.42 15.71 -5.99
CA GLU A 218 20.83 16.14 -4.65
C GLU A 218 21.69 15.11 -3.92
N TRP A 219 22.01 13.96 -4.54
CA TRP A 219 22.82 12.93 -3.89
C TRP A 219 24.18 13.49 -3.46
N PRO A 220 24.75 13.07 -2.30
CA PRO A 220 26.01 13.64 -1.80
C PRO A 220 27.23 13.39 -2.71
N THR A 221 27.17 12.35 -3.55
CA THR A 221 28.21 12.02 -4.53
C THR A 221 27.57 11.78 -5.91
N PRO A 222 28.31 11.87 -7.03
CA PRO A 222 27.72 11.59 -8.34
C PRO A 222 27.16 10.16 -8.43
N VAL A 223 25.86 10.03 -8.72
CA VAL A 223 25.22 8.72 -8.92
C VAL A 223 25.65 8.14 -10.26
N THR A 224 26.26 6.96 -10.21
CA THR A 224 26.79 6.22 -11.36
C THR A 224 26.00 4.95 -11.66
N ARG A 225 25.33 4.36 -10.67
CA ARG A 225 24.55 3.13 -10.83
C ARG A 225 23.40 3.07 -9.84
N ILE A 226 22.22 2.70 -10.31
CA ILE A 226 21.01 2.53 -9.50
C ILE A 226 20.51 1.09 -9.63
N ALA A 227 20.19 0.47 -8.50
CA ALA A 227 19.40 -0.76 -8.44
C ALA A 227 18.08 -0.47 -7.73
N LEU A 228 16.96 -0.95 -8.29
CA LEU A 228 15.63 -0.80 -7.70
C LEU A 228 15.18 -2.15 -7.16
N VAL A 229 14.76 -2.20 -5.90
CA VAL A 229 14.24 -3.41 -5.25
C VAL A 229 12.82 -3.14 -4.78
N GLY A 230 11.84 -3.74 -5.43
CA GLY A 230 10.43 -3.58 -5.08
C GLY A 230 9.84 -4.87 -4.52
N HIS A 231 9.21 -4.81 -3.35
CA HIS A 231 8.44 -5.92 -2.81
C HIS A 231 6.95 -5.76 -3.15
N SER A 232 6.31 -6.83 -3.63
CA SER A 232 4.87 -6.85 -3.90
C SER A 232 4.44 -5.68 -4.80
N MET A 233 3.48 -4.86 -4.36
CA MET A 233 3.06 -3.61 -5.00
C MET A 233 4.23 -2.64 -5.28
N GLY A 234 5.25 -2.59 -4.43
CA GLY A 234 6.43 -1.74 -4.63
C GLY A 234 7.13 -2.00 -5.97
N GLY A 235 7.17 -3.26 -6.43
CA GLY A 235 7.70 -3.58 -7.76
C GLY A 235 6.80 -3.08 -8.92
N LEU A 236 5.49 -2.96 -8.71
CA LEU A 236 4.60 -2.33 -9.69
C LEU A 236 4.81 -0.82 -9.75
N VAL A 237 4.99 -0.17 -8.59
CA VAL A 237 5.27 1.27 -8.51
C VAL A 237 6.62 1.59 -9.17
N VAL A 238 7.65 0.79 -8.92
CA VAL A 238 8.96 0.89 -9.60
C VAL A 238 8.80 0.81 -11.12
N ARG A 239 8.00 -0.13 -11.63
CA ARG A 239 7.72 -0.22 -13.06
C ARG A 239 6.98 0.99 -13.60
N ALA A 240 5.93 1.43 -12.90
CA ALA A 240 5.14 2.59 -13.29
C ALA A 240 6.03 3.85 -13.37
N ALA A 241 6.94 4.03 -12.41
CA ALA A 241 7.89 5.15 -12.39
C ALA A 241 8.87 5.12 -13.55
N GLY A 242 9.37 3.93 -13.92
CA GLY A 242 10.27 3.76 -15.05
C GLY A 242 9.66 4.15 -16.41
N ALA A 243 8.34 4.11 -16.54
CA ALA A 243 7.63 4.51 -17.75
C ALA A 243 7.19 5.99 -17.76
N VAL A 244 7.45 6.74 -16.68
CA VAL A 244 7.15 8.18 -16.66
C VAL A 244 8.18 8.90 -17.54
N ALA A 245 7.70 9.47 -18.65
CA ALA A 245 8.50 10.36 -19.47
C ALA A 245 8.77 11.67 -18.72
N ALA A 246 10.03 12.10 -18.69
CA ALA A 246 10.44 13.38 -18.16
C ALA A 246 11.28 14.11 -19.21
N ASP A 247 10.99 15.39 -19.42
CA ASP A 247 11.75 16.26 -20.31
C ASP A 247 12.94 16.85 -19.53
N VAL A 248 13.93 15.98 -19.26
CA VAL A 248 15.17 16.32 -18.56
C VAL A 248 16.34 15.77 -19.36
N GLU A 249 17.46 16.51 -19.39
CA GLU A 249 18.65 16.14 -20.17
C GLU A 249 19.25 14.81 -19.72
N GLU A 250 19.31 14.59 -18.40
CA GLU A 250 19.84 13.36 -17.80
C GLU A 250 18.80 12.68 -16.88
N PRO A 251 17.90 11.85 -17.45
CA PRO A 251 16.90 11.17 -16.66
C PRO A 251 17.53 10.15 -15.72
N TRP A 252 17.06 10.09 -14.47
CA TRP A 252 17.51 9.11 -13.47
C TRP A 252 17.42 7.66 -13.96
N THR A 253 16.42 7.36 -14.81
CA THR A 253 16.22 6.02 -15.39
C THR A 253 17.43 5.55 -16.21
N GLY A 254 18.18 6.47 -16.82
CA GLY A 254 19.42 6.15 -17.55
C GLY A 254 20.53 5.55 -16.67
N ARG A 255 20.45 5.73 -15.34
CA ARG A 255 21.41 5.18 -14.37
C ARG A 255 20.95 3.83 -13.78
N VAL A 256 19.73 3.39 -14.08
CA VAL A 256 19.17 2.12 -13.56
C VAL A 256 19.78 0.94 -14.29
N SER A 257 20.56 0.13 -13.58
CA SER A 257 21.18 -1.08 -14.13
C SER A 257 20.36 -2.34 -13.89
N ASP A 258 19.65 -2.40 -12.75
CA ASP A 258 18.97 -3.61 -12.31
C ASP A 258 17.63 -3.25 -11.63
N VAL A 259 16.59 -4.00 -11.97
CA VAL A 259 15.27 -3.94 -11.33
C VAL A 259 14.97 -5.32 -10.75
N VAL A 260 14.94 -5.41 -9.43
CA VAL A 260 14.66 -6.64 -8.67
C VAL A 260 13.26 -6.55 -8.09
N THR A 261 12.40 -7.53 -8.40
CA THR A 261 11.03 -7.59 -7.90
C THR A 261 10.83 -8.83 -7.05
N LEU A 262 10.32 -8.65 -5.84
CA LEU A 262 10.08 -9.72 -4.88
C LEU A 262 8.57 -9.97 -4.75
N GLY A 263 8.08 -11.06 -5.32
CA GLY A 263 6.66 -11.44 -5.22
C GLY A 263 5.70 -10.45 -5.89
N THR A 264 6.17 -9.64 -6.84
CA THR A 264 5.37 -8.57 -7.45
C THR A 264 4.25 -9.13 -8.34
N PRO A 265 2.96 -8.79 -8.13
CA PRO A 265 1.88 -9.31 -8.95
C PRO A 265 1.76 -8.56 -10.29
N HIS A 266 2.69 -8.77 -11.23
CA HIS A 266 2.71 -8.06 -12.51
C HIS A 266 1.40 -8.17 -13.30
N LEU A 267 0.76 -9.34 -13.26
CA LEU A 267 -0.51 -9.65 -13.92
C LEU A 267 -1.71 -9.68 -12.94
N GLY A 268 -1.53 -9.08 -11.75
CA GLY A 268 -2.52 -9.00 -10.70
C GLY A 268 -2.57 -10.22 -9.76
N ALA A 269 -3.23 -10.05 -8.62
CA ALA A 269 -3.41 -11.09 -7.61
C ALA A 269 -4.81 -11.73 -7.68
N PRO A 270 -4.94 -13.08 -7.61
CA PRO A 270 -6.22 -13.77 -7.76
C PRO A 270 -7.23 -13.53 -6.61
N ILE A 271 -6.79 -13.01 -5.46
CA ILE A 271 -7.59 -12.86 -4.22
C ILE A 271 -8.86 -12.02 -4.42
N ALA A 272 -8.90 -11.10 -5.38
CA ALA A 272 -10.00 -10.15 -5.50
C ALA A 272 -11.17 -10.60 -6.41
N ARG A 273 -11.05 -11.69 -7.17
CA ARG A 273 -12.18 -12.18 -7.96
C ARG A 273 -13.36 -12.65 -7.08
N GLY A 274 -13.08 -13.19 -5.89
CA GLY A 274 -14.12 -13.62 -4.96
C GLY A 274 -14.82 -12.46 -4.23
N VAL A 275 -14.11 -11.36 -4.00
CA VAL A 275 -14.59 -10.27 -3.15
C VAL A 275 -15.42 -9.24 -3.93
N GLY A 276 -15.00 -8.86 -5.15
CA GLY A 276 -15.80 -7.97 -6.01
C GLY A 276 -17.09 -8.61 -6.53
N GLN A 277 -17.14 -9.93 -6.64
CA GLN A 277 -18.38 -10.66 -6.90
C GLN A 277 -19.26 -10.77 -5.64
N GLY A 278 -18.63 -10.84 -4.46
CA GLY A 278 -19.29 -10.80 -3.15
C GLY A 278 -20.01 -9.47 -2.90
N SER A 279 -19.37 -8.31 -3.12
CA SER A 279 -20.01 -7.01 -2.92
C SER A 279 -21.18 -6.78 -3.88
N ARG A 280 -20.99 -7.11 -5.17
CA ARG A 280 -22.06 -7.07 -6.19
C ARG A 280 -23.20 -8.05 -5.89
N GLY A 281 -22.90 -9.21 -5.31
CA GLY A 281 -23.89 -10.19 -4.88
C GLY A 281 -24.71 -9.70 -3.69
N MET A 282 -24.05 -9.13 -2.67
CA MET A 282 -24.69 -8.56 -1.48
C MET A 282 -25.54 -7.33 -1.82
N ALA A 283 -25.17 -6.55 -2.84
CA ALA A 283 -25.96 -5.43 -3.33
C ALA A 283 -27.30 -5.84 -3.99
N ARG A 284 -27.52 -7.14 -4.27
CA ARG A 284 -28.77 -7.62 -4.89
C ARG A 284 -29.95 -7.66 -3.94
N LEU A 285 -29.72 -7.73 -2.64
CA LEU A 285 -30.76 -7.70 -1.61
C LEU A 285 -30.58 -6.46 -0.73
N PRO A 286 -31.61 -5.62 -0.51
CA PRO A 286 -31.53 -4.41 0.31
C PRO A 286 -30.95 -4.66 1.71
N GLU A 287 -31.24 -5.82 2.31
CA GLU A 287 -30.82 -6.19 3.67
C GLU A 287 -29.32 -6.51 3.77
N THR A 288 -28.69 -6.88 2.66
CA THR A 288 -27.25 -7.17 2.60
C THR A 288 -26.45 -6.09 1.88
N ALA A 289 -27.13 -5.18 1.16
CA ALA A 289 -26.50 -4.14 0.35
C ALA A 289 -25.61 -3.21 1.19
N ALA A 290 -25.97 -2.95 2.44
CA ALA A 290 -25.18 -2.13 3.36
C ALA A 290 -23.79 -2.72 3.65
N PHE A 291 -23.64 -4.05 3.64
CA PHE A 291 -22.35 -4.73 3.79
C PHE A 291 -21.46 -4.61 2.54
N GLY A 292 -22.05 -4.33 1.37
CA GLY A 292 -21.30 -4.01 0.15
C GLY A 292 -20.39 -2.79 0.33
N ARG A 293 -20.81 -1.77 1.09
CA ARG A 293 -19.98 -0.59 1.36
C ARG A 293 -18.73 -0.89 2.19
N ILE A 294 -18.79 -1.84 3.11
CA ILE A 294 -17.61 -2.28 3.88
C ILE A 294 -16.60 -2.96 2.95
N LEU A 295 -17.10 -3.69 1.94
CA LEU A 295 -16.26 -4.34 0.93
C LEU A 295 -15.74 -3.32 -0.12
N ASP A 296 -16.50 -2.30 -0.46
CA ASP A 296 -16.09 -1.29 -1.44
C ASP A 296 -15.26 -0.16 -0.80
N TRP A 297 -15.03 -0.17 0.52
CA TRP A 297 -14.19 0.80 1.27
C TRP A 297 -12.67 0.70 0.94
N ARG A 298 -12.29 0.08 -0.17
CA ARG A 298 -10.88 -0.15 -0.52
C ARG A 298 -10.38 0.99 -1.41
N SER A 299 -9.13 1.38 -1.19
CA SER A 299 -8.45 2.40 -1.96
C SER A 299 -8.28 2.00 -3.42
N THR A 300 -8.12 3.01 -4.28
CA THR A 300 -7.85 2.79 -5.71
C THR A 300 -6.55 1.98 -5.93
N GLY A 301 -5.53 2.14 -5.07
CA GLY A 301 -4.31 1.33 -5.11
C GLY A 301 -4.55 -0.17 -4.94
N VAL A 302 -5.51 -0.57 -4.08
CA VAL A 302 -5.90 -1.99 -3.95
C VAL A 302 -6.57 -2.51 -5.22
N HIS A 303 -7.37 -1.69 -5.90
CA HIS A 303 -7.99 -2.06 -7.18
C HIS A 303 -6.95 -2.22 -8.30
N ASP A 304 -5.97 -1.33 -8.36
CA ASP A 304 -4.88 -1.40 -9.34
C ASP A 304 -3.98 -2.63 -9.09
N LEU A 305 -3.68 -2.98 -7.84
CA LEU A 305 -2.93 -4.20 -7.51
C LEU A 305 -3.62 -5.47 -8.03
N VAL A 306 -4.95 -5.47 -7.97
CA VAL A 306 -5.78 -6.58 -8.43
C VAL A 306 -5.78 -6.68 -9.95
N ALA A 307 -5.80 -5.54 -10.64
CA ALA A 307 -5.66 -5.50 -12.09
C ALA A 307 -4.24 -5.86 -12.55
N GLY A 308 -3.23 -5.55 -11.73
CA GLY A 308 -1.83 -5.57 -12.12
C GLY A 308 -1.47 -4.34 -12.96
N LEU A 309 -0.25 -4.31 -13.46
CA LEU A 309 0.24 -3.27 -14.36
C LEU A 309 0.66 -3.99 -15.66
N ALA A 310 -0.28 -4.09 -16.59
CA ALA A 310 -0.15 -4.95 -17.78
C ALA A 310 0.77 -4.33 -18.85
N GLU A 311 0.62 -4.75 -20.11
CA GLU A 311 1.48 -4.44 -21.26
C GLU A 311 1.62 -2.94 -21.58
N ASP A 312 0.77 -2.09 -21.01
CA ASP A 312 0.75 -0.64 -21.20
C ASP A 312 1.90 0.10 -20.49
N VAL A 313 2.71 -0.63 -19.70
CA VAL A 313 3.91 -0.11 -19.05
C VAL A 313 5.12 -1.00 -19.42
N PRO A 314 5.85 -0.63 -20.49
CA PRO A 314 7.00 -1.41 -20.93
C PRO A 314 8.12 -1.39 -19.89
N PRO A 315 8.93 -2.46 -19.81
CA PRO A 315 10.12 -2.47 -18.98
C PRO A 315 11.15 -1.43 -19.44
N LEU A 316 12.00 -0.99 -18.52
CA LEU A 316 13.16 -0.16 -18.84
C LEU A 316 14.09 -0.95 -19.79
N PRO A 317 14.34 -0.47 -21.01
CA PRO A 317 14.92 -1.29 -22.08
C PRO A 317 16.37 -1.70 -21.82
N HIS A 318 17.12 -0.92 -21.05
CA HIS A 318 18.53 -1.16 -20.73
C HIS A 318 18.77 -1.79 -19.36
N ALA A 319 17.74 -1.89 -18.52
CA ALA A 319 17.87 -2.44 -17.17
C ALA A 319 17.66 -3.96 -17.18
N ARG A 320 18.45 -4.68 -16.38
CA ARG A 320 18.26 -6.12 -16.18
C ARG A 320 17.14 -6.37 -15.17
N TYR A 321 16.15 -7.15 -15.56
CA TYR A 321 15.05 -7.54 -14.68
C TYR A 321 15.37 -8.85 -13.96
N ARG A 322 15.23 -8.84 -12.63
CA ARG A 322 15.43 -9.99 -11.74
C ARG A 322 14.14 -10.27 -10.98
N LEU A 323 13.46 -11.35 -11.34
CA LEU A 323 12.09 -11.63 -10.87
C LEU A 323 12.11 -12.77 -9.86
N VAL A 324 11.75 -12.48 -8.61
CA VAL A 324 11.70 -13.47 -7.54
C VAL A 324 10.25 -13.86 -7.25
N ALA A 325 9.97 -15.16 -7.20
CA ALA A 325 8.70 -15.70 -6.74
C ALA A 325 8.89 -16.69 -5.60
N ALA A 326 7.95 -16.71 -4.66
CA ALA A 326 7.90 -17.69 -3.58
C ALA A 326 6.80 -18.72 -3.78
N THR A 327 6.98 -19.89 -3.16
CA THR A 327 5.88 -20.79 -2.85
C THR A 327 5.98 -21.32 -1.43
N VAL A 328 4.83 -21.52 -0.76
CA VAL A 328 4.78 -22.20 0.54
C VAL A 328 5.27 -23.65 0.48
N THR A 329 5.20 -24.28 -0.70
CA THR A 329 5.77 -25.60 -0.96
C THR A 329 7.25 -25.52 -1.33
N THR A 330 7.98 -26.64 -1.20
CA THR A 330 9.38 -26.72 -1.59
C THR A 330 9.61 -26.47 -3.09
N SER A 331 8.67 -26.83 -3.96
CA SER A 331 8.81 -26.67 -5.41
C SER A 331 7.65 -25.89 -6.02
N ALA A 332 7.96 -24.98 -6.96
CA ALA A 332 6.97 -24.30 -7.79
C ALA A 332 6.16 -25.26 -8.69
N ARG A 333 6.68 -26.47 -8.96
CA ARG A 333 6.01 -27.50 -9.77
C ARG A 333 4.99 -28.30 -8.97
N HIS A 334 4.98 -28.17 -7.64
CA HIS A 334 4.00 -28.86 -6.80
C HIS A 334 2.59 -28.32 -7.10
N PRO A 335 1.57 -29.17 -7.32
CA PRO A 335 0.22 -28.73 -7.70
C PRO A 335 -0.37 -27.69 -6.74
N VAL A 336 -0.15 -27.89 -5.44
CA VAL A 336 -0.56 -26.94 -4.38
C VAL A 336 0.21 -25.62 -4.48
N GLY A 337 1.52 -25.66 -4.68
CA GLY A 337 2.36 -24.46 -4.81
C GLY A 337 2.03 -23.63 -6.04
N ARG A 338 1.66 -24.27 -7.15
CA ARG A 338 1.22 -23.60 -8.38
C ARG A 338 -0.08 -22.81 -8.19
N TYR A 339 -0.97 -23.29 -7.32
CA TYR A 339 -2.26 -22.66 -7.06
C TYR A 339 -2.20 -21.62 -5.94
N VAL A 340 -1.51 -21.94 -4.85
CA VAL A 340 -1.40 -21.11 -3.64
C VAL A 340 -0.33 -20.03 -3.78
N GLY A 341 0.76 -20.32 -4.50
CA GLY A 341 1.91 -19.42 -4.57
C GLY A 341 2.52 -19.18 -3.19
N ASP A 342 2.80 -17.91 -2.90
CA ASP A 342 3.30 -17.42 -1.61
C ASP A 342 2.20 -16.99 -0.62
N LEU A 343 0.96 -17.45 -0.87
CA LEU A 343 -0.31 -17.06 -0.22
C LEU A 343 -0.97 -15.78 -0.76
N LEU A 344 -0.26 -14.95 -1.52
CA LEU A 344 -0.81 -13.72 -2.10
C LEU A 344 -0.66 -13.67 -3.63
N VAL A 345 0.51 -14.05 -4.12
CA VAL A 345 0.92 -13.95 -5.52
C VAL A 345 1.36 -15.32 -6.03
N ARG A 346 0.92 -15.65 -7.24
CA ARG A 346 1.28 -16.90 -7.91
C ARG A 346 2.54 -16.69 -8.76
N PRO A 347 3.43 -17.70 -8.87
CA PRO A 347 4.67 -17.57 -9.62
C PRO A 347 4.50 -17.07 -11.08
N PRO A 348 3.51 -17.50 -11.88
CA PRO A 348 3.34 -16.95 -13.23
C PRO A 348 3.13 -15.43 -13.24
N SER A 349 2.35 -14.90 -12.29
CA SER A 349 2.18 -13.45 -12.16
C SER A 349 3.44 -12.76 -11.66
N ALA A 350 4.19 -13.39 -10.75
CA ALA A 350 5.47 -12.86 -10.26
C ALA A 350 6.56 -12.83 -11.33
N TYR A 351 6.48 -13.70 -12.32
CA TYR A 351 7.39 -13.70 -13.48
C TYR A 351 6.87 -12.86 -14.66
N GLY A 352 5.67 -12.26 -14.56
CA GLY A 352 5.05 -11.56 -15.68
C GLY A 352 4.76 -12.46 -16.88
N ARG A 353 4.41 -13.73 -16.63
CA ARG A 353 4.05 -14.72 -17.65
C ARG A 353 2.54 -14.93 -17.69
N ASP A 354 1.93 -14.59 -18.81
CA ASP A 354 0.50 -14.74 -18.98
C ASP A 354 0.09 -16.21 -19.22
N ARG A 355 -1.22 -16.45 -19.36
CA ARG A 355 -1.74 -17.81 -19.60
C ARG A 355 -1.49 -18.33 -21.02
N PHE A 356 -1.13 -17.45 -21.95
CA PHE A 356 -0.92 -17.74 -23.37
C PHE A 356 0.57 -17.85 -23.73
N GLY A 357 1.47 -17.59 -22.76
CA GLY A 357 2.92 -17.70 -22.92
C GLY A 357 3.61 -16.37 -23.22
N ALA A 358 2.90 -15.24 -23.23
CA ALA A 358 3.52 -13.93 -23.36
C ALA A 358 4.32 -13.59 -22.10
N GLU A 359 5.54 -13.09 -22.30
CA GLU A 359 6.45 -12.67 -21.24
C GLU A 359 6.55 -11.15 -21.23
N LEU A 360 6.21 -10.53 -20.10
CA LEU A 360 6.37 -9.07 -19.91
C LEU A 360 7.84 -8.64 -19.82
N PHE A 361 8.73 -9.55 -19.45
CA PHE A 361 10.16 -9.29 -19.30
C PHE A 361 10.99 -10.35 -20.03
N PRO A 362 11.05 -10.30 -21.37
CA PRO A 362 11.87 -11.22 -22.14
C PRO A 362 13.34 -11.13 -21.71
N GLY A 363 13.97 -12.27 -21.43
CA GLY A 363 15.37 -12.34 -21.00
C GLY A 363 15.63 -11.97 -19.53
N ALA A 364 14.58 -11.82 -18.72
CA ALA A 364 14.72 -11.61 -17.28
C ALA A 364 15.26 -12.86 -16.57
N ASP A 365 16.09 -12.64 -15.56
CA ASP A 365 16.54 -13.70 -14.66
C ASP A 365 15.44 -13.98 -13.63
N VAL A 366 15.12 -15.26 -13.45
CA VAL A 366 14.06 -15.69 -12.52
C VAL A 366 14.65 -16.49 -11.37
N LEU A 367 14.18 -16.20 -10.16
CA LEU A 367 14.49 -16.98 -8.97
C LEU A 367 13.18 -17.51 -8.37
N HIS A 368 13.15 -18.81 -8.06
CA HIS A 368 12.10 -19.42 -7.25
C HIS A 368 12.68 -19.73 -5.88
N VAL A 369 11.96 -19.35 -4.83
CA VAL A 369 12.24 -19.77 -3.44
C VAL A 369 11.07 -20.57 -2.88
N GLY A 370 11.37 -21.73 -2.30
CA GLY A 370 10.37 -22.62 -1.71
C GLY A 370 10.29 -22.47 -0.19
N ARG A 371 9.24 -23.04 0.41
CA ARG A 371 9.03 -23.09 1.88
C ARG A 371 8.99 -21.70 2.53
N THR A 372 8.50 -20.71 1.81
CA THR A 372 8.40 -19.34 2.31
C THR A 372 7.10 -18.71 1.85
N ASP A 373 6.57 -17.81 2.66
CA ASP A 373 5.40 -17.02 2.31
C ASP A 373 5.82 -15.68 1.70
N HIS A 374 4.83 -14.87 1.32
CA HIS A 374 5.06 -13.57 0.69
C HIS A 374 5.99 -12.67 1.51
N PHE A 375 5.86 -12.68 2.84
CA PHE A 375 6.67 -11.83 3.71
C PHE A 375 8.05 -12.42 4.02
N GLY A 376 8.20 -13.74 3.93
CA GLY A 376 9.49 -14.40 4.04
C GLY A 376 10.46 -14.05 2.90
N LEU A 377 9.96 -13.53 1.77
CA LEU A 377 10.77 -12.94 0.71
C LEU A 377 11.61 -11.74 1.17
N LEU A 378 11.22 -11.03 2.23
CA LEU A 378 11.89 -9.80 2.67
C LEU A 378 13.23 -10.04 3.39
N ASN A 379 13.56 -11.28 3.74
CA ASN A 379 14.87 -11.62 4.30
C ASN A 379 15.29 -13.09 4.02
N HIS A 380 14.87 -13.66 2.89
CA HIS A 380 15.23 -15.02 2.49
C HIS A 380 16.74 -15.15 2.16
N PRO A 381 17.43 -16.23 2.62
CA PRO A 381 18.86 -16.43 2.38
C PRO A 381 19.23 -16.64 0.91
N ASP A 382 18.37 -17.30 0.13
CA ASP A 382 18.63 -17.47 -1.31
C ASP A 382 18.56 -16.14 -2.08
N ILE A 383 17.71 -15.22 -1.62
CA ILE A 383 17.62 -13.87 -2.20
C ILE A 383 18.83 -13.04 -1.80
N HIS A 384 19.33 -13.18 -0.55
CA HIS A 384 20.60 -12.58 -0.13
C HIS A 384 21.74 -12.96 -1.08
N ARG A 385 21.88 -14.26 -1.35
CA ARG A 385 22.89 -14.78 -2.28
C ARG A 385 22.69 -14.28 -3.71
N ALA A 386 21.44 -14.26 -4.19
CA ALA A 386 21.13 -13.77 -5.53
C ALA A 386 21.40 -12.27 -5.68
N LEU A 387 21.01 -11.43 -4.71
CA LEU A 387 21.31 -9.99 -4.70
C LEU A 387 22.82 -9.74 -4.70
N ALA A 388 23.57 -10.51 -3.91
CA ALA A 388 25.03 -10.44 -3.88
C ALA A 388 25.67 -10.78 -5.24
N GLU A 389 25.11 -11.73 -5.99
CA GLU A 389 25.59 -12.11 -7.31
C GLU A 389 25.17 -11.11 -8.40
N TRP A 390 23.88 -10.74 -8.44
CA TRP A 390 23.33 -9.85 -9.45
C TRP A 390 23.88 -8.41 -9.35
N LEU A 391 24.16 -7.95 -8.14
CA LEU A 391 24.60 -6.59 -7.85
C LEU A 391 26.10 -6.48 -7.51
N ALA A 392 26.90 -7.48 -7.88
CA ALA A 392 28.35 -7.42 -7.80
C ALA A 392 28.95 -6.24 -8.60
#